data_AF-A0A3M0ZFL9-F1
#
_entry.id   AF-A0A3M0ZFL9-F1
#
_cell.length_a   1.000
_cell.length_b   1.000
_cell.length_c   1.000
_cell.angle_alpha   90.00
_cell.angle_beta   90.00
_cell.angle_gamma   90.00
#
_symmetry.space_group_name_H-M   'P 1'
#
loop_
_entity.id
_entity.type
_entity.pdbx_description
1 polymer ?
#
loop_
_entity_poly.entity_id
_entity_poly.type
_entity_poly.pdbx_seq_one_letter_code
_entity_poly.pdbx_strand_id
1 'polypeptide(L)'
;MRRHRNSPREPQRGLNGSQPESGGAQGRGSPKDATATTSARLALEAAGAQAPPGNSAIVRPLGHEHALALLERLAGQAHARLPHALVFAGPAGVGKFHTALWWAARLKCEAAAACGQCRDCRQIARGVHPDLIVVEREPGRHEIRIAQITPRPKEEPPQHPPLVPALALKTVRPGPRVAIIRDAELLSFEAQSAMLKVLEEPPGWATIVLVTANPGKLLPTIRSRYQTVRVGPLGEETVAAIL
;
A
#
# COMPACT_ATOMS: atom_id res chain seq x y z
N MET A 1 -61.59 -1.67 7.73
CA MET A 1 -62.56 -2.38 8.59
C MET A 1 -61.91 -3.68 9.08
N ARG A 2 -61.82 -3.96 10.39
CA ARG A 2 -62.71 -4.86 11.18
C ARG A 2 -62.96 -6.23 10.52
N ARG A 3 -62.86 -7.40 11.19
CA ARG A 3 -62.32 -7.83 12.52
C ARG A 3 -62.57 -9.36 12.67
N HIS A 4 -61.79 -10.08 13.50
CA HIS A 4 -62.14 -11.39 14.15
C HIS A 4 -62.34 -12.62 13.22
N ARG A 5 -62.27 -13.92 13.60
CA ARG A 5 -61.96 -14.74 14.83
C ARG A 5 -61.71 -16.21 14.35
N ASN A 6 -61.18 -17.22 15.08
CA ASN A 6 -60.64 -17.39 16.44
C ASN A 6 -59.65 -18.60 16.50
N SER A 7 -59.11 -18.93 17.69
CA SER A 7 -58.56 -20.26 18.11
C SER A 7 -59.60 -20.96 19.06
N PRO A 8 -59.36 -22.05 19.87
CA PRO A 8 -58.22 -22.97 20.05
C PRO A 8 -58.57 -24.48 20.28
N ARG A 9 -57.57 -25.37 20.53
CA ARG A 9 -57.52 -26.40 21.63
C ARG A 9 -56.37 -27.45 21.50
N GLU A 10 -55.26 -27.19 22.20
CA GLU A 10 -54.61 -27.96 23.30
C GLU A 10 -55.09 -29.41 23.69
N PRO A 11 -54.34 -30.20 24.52
CA PRO A 11 -53.05 -30.89 24.27
C PRO A 11 -53.02 -32.37 24.77
N GLN A 12 -51.92 -33.14 24.62
CA GLN A 12 -51.64 -34.32 25.48
C GLN A 12 -50.15 -34.51 25.83
N ARG A 13 -49.89 -35.09 27.01
CA ARG A 13 -48.56 -35.27 27.66
C ARG A 13 -48.04 -36.71 27.53
N GLY A 14 -46.71 -36.85 27.56
CA GLY A 14 -45.96 -38.02 28.04
C GLY A 14 -44.49 -37.61 28.19
N LEU A 15 -43.94 -37.38 29.39
CA LEU A 15 -43.56 -38.31 30.47
C LEU A 15 -42.31 -39.16 30.20
N ASN A 16 -41.18 -38.64 30.70
CA ASN A 16 -40.08 -39.27 31.45
C ASN A 16 -39.33 -40.53 30.95
N GLY A 17 -38.02 -40.50 31.21
CA GLY A 17 -37.06 -41.61 31.08
C GLY A 17 -36.16 -41.47 29.85
N SER A 18 -34.84 -41.68 29.90
CA SER A 18 -33.94 -41.94 31.03
C SER A 18 -32.48 -41.62 30.61
N GLN A 19 -31.65 -41.21 31.57
CA GLN A 19 -30.18 -41.30 31.50
C GLN A 19 -29.73 -42.58 32.25
N PRO A 20 -28.45 -42.99 32.20
CA PRO A 20 -27.42 -42.81 31.17
C PRO A 20 -26.72 -44.14 30.80
N GLU A 21 -26.15 -44.29 29.59
CA GLU A 21 -25.05 -45.27 29.40
C GLU A 21 -23.97 -44.77 28.43
N SER A 22 -22.73 -45.15 28.75
CA SER A 22 -21.49 -44.76 28.09
C SER A 22 -21.09 -45.73 26.98
N GLY A 23 -20.76 -45.22 25.79
CA GLY A 23 -20.17 -46.02 24.71
C GLY A 23 -19.20 -45.17 23.88
N GLY A 24 -17.90 -45.44 23.99
CA GLY A 24 -16.87 -44.68 23.28
C GLY A 24 -16.70 -45.10 21.83
N ALA A 25 -16.52 -44.14 20.92
CA ALA A 25 -16.04 -44.38 19.56
C ALA A 25 -14.92 -43.39 19.23
N GLN A 26 -13.75 -43.91 18.88
CA GLN A 26 -12.52 -43.13 18.67
C GLN A 26 -12.51 -42.47 17.28
N GLY A 27 -12.90 -41.19 17.20
CA GLY A 27 -12.75 -40.37 15.99
C GLY A 27 -11.36 -39.72 15.90
N ARG A 28 -10.46 -40.25 15.06
CA ARG A 28 -9.12 -39.69 14.85
C ARG A 28 -9.19 -38.45 13.94
N GLY A 29 -9.01 -37.26 14.51
CA GLY A 29 -8.84 -36.00 13.77
C GLY A 29 -7.43 -35.45 13.95
N SER A 30 -6.57 -35.57 12.95
CA SER A 30 -5.16 -35.15 13.03
C SER A 30 -5.01 -33.62 12.97
N PRO A 31 -4.07 -33.01 13.72
CA PRO A 31 -3.81 -31.58 13.65
C PRO A 31 -3.01 -31.21 12.38
N LYS A 32 -3.56 -30.35 11.52
CA LYS A 32 -2.91 -29.91 10.27
C LYS A 32 -3.08 -28.41 9.92
N ASP A 33 -3.23 -27.53 10.91
CA ASP A 33 -3.35 -26.06 10.69
C ASP A 33 -2.43 -25.23 11.61
N ALA A 34 -1.14 -25.57 11.68
CA ALA A 34 -0.17 -24.91 12.58
C ALA A 34 1.04 -24.26 11.87
N THR A 35 1.14 -24.33 10.54
CA THR A 35 2.35 -23.90 9.78
C THR A 35 2.18 -22.64 8.94
N ALA A 36 0.95 -22.14 8.73
CA ALA A 36 0.69 -20.96 7.89
C ALA A 36 0.98 -19.60 8.58
N THR A 37 1.06 -19.56 9.91
CA THR A 37 1.10 -18.32 10.69
C THR A 37 2.52 -17.74 10.84
N THR A 38 3.55 -18.59 10.83
CA THR A 38 4.94 -18.20 11.16
C THR A 38 5.62 -17.42 10.02
N SER A 39 5.41 -17.82 8.77
CA SER A 39 6.03 -17.20 7.59
C SER A 39 5.50 -15.79 7.31
N ALA A 40 4.19 -15.57 7.48
CA ALA A 40 3.60 -14.23 7.39
C ALA A 40 4.14 -13.29 8.47
N ARG A 41 4.36 -13.82 9.68
CA ARG A 41 4.87 -13.05 10.83
C ARG A 41 6.34 -12.66 10.65
N LEU A 42 7.18 -13.56 10.15
CA LEU A 42 8.58 -13.26 9.80
C LEU A 42 8.69 -12.21 8.66
N ALA A 43 7.77 -12.24 7.68
CA ALA A 43 7.71 -11.20 6.64
C ALA A 43 7.28 -9.83 7.19
N LEU A 44 6.42 -9.80 8.21
CA LEU A 44 6.01 -8.58 8.93
C LEU A 44 7.11 -8.06 9.87
N GLU A 45 7.87 -8.94 10.52
CA GLU A 45 8.98 -8.60 11.42
C GLU A 45 10.23 -8.15 10.63
N ALA A 46 10.41 -8.61 9.39
CA ALA A 46 11.42 -8.10 8.46
C ALA A 46 11.11 -6.71 7.86
N ALA A 47 9.91 -6.16 8.08
CA ALA A 47 9.53 -4.79 7.67
C ALA A 47 10.09 -3.72 8.64
N GLY A 48 11.35 -3.87 9.04
CA GLY A 48 12.12 -2.88 9.80
C GLY A 48 12.48 -1.68 8.94
N ALA A 49 11.47 -0.92 8.51
CA ALA A 49 11.69 0.32 7.77
C ALA A 49 12.36 1.35 8.68
N GLN A 50 13.58 1.78 8.32
CA GLN A 50 14.11 3.03 8.87
C GLN A 50 13.14 4.15 8.52
N ALA A 51 12.67 4.88 9.54
CA ALA A 51 11.80 6.03 9.30
C ALA A 51 12.56 7.10 8.50
N PRO A 52 11.95 7.72 7.47
CA PRO A 52 12.60 8.78 6.72
C PRO A 52 12.93 9.95 7.66
N PRO A 53 14.17 10.49 7.63
CA PRO A 53 14.54 11.61 8.48
C PRO A 53 13.86 12.89 7.97
N GLY A 54 12.77 13.30 8.62
CA GLY A 54 12.11 14.58 8.38
C GLY A 54 10.59 14.60 8.56
N ASN A 55 10.16 15.16 9.70
CA ASN A 55 8.79 15.49 10.09
C ASN A 55 7.82 14.31 10.36
N SER A 56 7.26 14.29 11.58
CA SER A 56 6.54 13.17 12.18
C SER A 56 5.03 13.13 11.89
N ALA A 57 4.53 14.03 11.02
CA ALA A 57 3.13 14.14 10.65
C ALA A 57 2.96 14.13 9.12
N ILE A 58 1.93 13.43 8.64
CA ILE A 58 1.40 13.65 7.29
C ILE A 58 0.69 15.01 7.29
N VAL A 59 1.14 15.92 6.43
CA VAL A 59 0.53 17.23 6.20
C VAL A 59 0.12 17.30 4.73
N ARG A 60 -0.96 18.03 4.41
CA ARG A 60 -1.30 18.31 3.01
C ARG A 60 -0.17 19.15 2.39
N PRO A 61 0.40 18.76 1.24
CA PRO A 61 1.35 19.60 0.53
C PRO A 61 0.74 20.98 0.26
N LEU A 62 1.57 22.01 0.37
CA LEU A 62 1.18 23.39 0.05
C LEU A 62 1.47 23.66 -1.42
N GLY A 63 0.58 24.41 -2.08
CA GLY A 63 0.60 24.63 -3.52
C GLY A 63 0.31 23.36 -4.33
N HIS A 64 0.79 23.32 -5.58
CA HIS A 64 0.57 22.20 -6.52
C HIS A 64 -0.91 21.85 -6.76
N GLU A 65 -1.83 22.81 -6.65
CA GLU A 65 -3.28 22.55 -6.59
C GLU A 65 -3.82 21.72 -7.77
N HIS A 66 -3.30 21.90 -8.99
CA HIS A 66 -3.65 21.03 -10.13
C HIS A 66 -3.27 19.55 -9.92
N ALA A 67 -2.13 19.28 -9.28
CA ALA A 67 -1.70 17.94 -8.92
C ALA A 67 -2.53 17.38 -7.76
N LEU A 68 -2.75 18.17 -6.71
CA LEU A 68 -3.55 17.74 -5.55
C LEU A 68 -5.01 17.47 -5.91
N ALA A 69 -5.63 18.31 -6.74
CA ALA A 69 -6.99 18.09 -7.25
C ALA A 69 -7.11 16.84 -8.16
N LEU A 70 -6.05 16.49 -8.90
CA LEU A 70 -5.99 15.20 -9.61
C LEU A 70 -5.88 14.03 -8.62
N LEU A 71 -4.99 14.13 -7.63
CA LEU A 71 -4.73 13.07 -6.65
C LEU A 71 -5.93 12.80 -5.73
N GLU A 72 -6.66 13.83 -5.29
CA GLU A 72 -7.92 13.72 -4.57
C GLU A 72 -9.00 13.02 -5.41
N ARG A 73 -9.16 13.46 -6.68
CA ARG A 73 -10.11 12.85 -7.63
C ARG A 73 -9.77 11.41 -7.98
N LEU A 74 -8.50 11.01 -7.95
CA LEU A 74 -8.10 9.61 -8.04
C LEU A 74 -8.44 8.86 -6.74
N ALA A 75 -8.09 9.41 -5.57
CA ALA A 75 -8.32 8.79 -4.27
C ALA A 75 -9.80 8.66 -3.88
N GLY A 76 -10.71 9.42 -4.52
CA GLY A 76 -12.16 9.24 -4.39
C GLY A 76 -12.76 8.11 -5.24
N GLN A 77 -11.96 7.40 -6.05
CA GLN A 77 -12.45 6.32 -6.91
C GLN A 77 -12.38 4.96 -6.22
N ALA A 78 -13.18 4.01 -6.73
CA ALA A 78 -13.02 2.61 -6.39
C ALA A 78 -11.59 2.14 -6.74
N HIS A 79 -10.99 1.33 -5.86
CA HIS A 79 -9.61 0.84 -5.98
C HIS A 79 -9.28 0.28 -7.38
N ALA A 80 -10.17 -0.52 -7.97
CA ALA A 80 -9.99 -1.09 -9.31
C ALA A 80 -9.96 -0.07 -10.48
N ARG A 81 -10.17 1.23 -10.20
CA ARG A 81 -10.03 2.34 -11.18
C ARG A 81 -8.82 3.22 -10.91
N LEU A 82 -8.08 2.99 -9.83
CA LEU A 82 -6.82 3.71 -9.59
C LEU A 82 -5.81 3.32 -10.68
N PRO A 83 -5.05 4.28 -11.23
CA PRO A 83 -3.91 3.97 -12.07
C PRO A 83 -2.93 3.07 -11.30
N HIS A 84 -2.58 1.93 -11.91
CA HIS A 84 -1.56 1.04 -11.35
C HIS A 84 -0.18 1.70 -11.24
N ALA A 85 0.03 2.80 -11.97
CA ALA A 85 1.33 3.40 -12.23
C ALA A 85 1.22 4.94 -12.41
N LEU A 86 1.78 5.70 -11.46
CA LEU A 86 1.91 7.17 -11.51
C LEU A 86 3.38 7.63 -11.52
N VAL A 87 3.71 8.68 -12.27
CA VAL A 87 5.03 9.35 -12.22
C VAL A 87 4.86 10.75 -11.66
N PHE A 88 5.43 11.04 -10.50
CA PHE A 88 5.45 12.36 -9.87
C PHE A 88 6.73 13.08 -10.31
N ALA A 89 6.61 13.97 -11.29
CA ALA A 89 7.74 14.63 -11.96
C ALA A 89 7.79 16.14 -11.69
N GLY A 90 9.00 16.67 -11.48
CA GLY A 90 9.28 18.09 -11.30
C GLY A 90 10.60 18.32 -10.56
N PRO A 91 11.04 19.57 -10.31
CA PRO A 91 12.39 19.86 -9.81
C PRO A 91 12.76 19.17 -8.47
N ALA A 92 14.05 19.14 -8.14
CA ALA A 92 14.49 18.69 -6.81
C ALA A 92 13.92 19.64 -5.72
N GLY A 93 13.73 19.14 -4.50
CA GLY A 93 13.25 19.96 -3.36
C GLY A 93 11.75 20.26 -3.28
N VAL A 94 10.98 20.23 -4.39
CA VAL A 94 9.57 20.70 -4.44
C VAL A 94 8.51 19.86 -3.69
N GLY A 95 8.92 18.95 -2.80
CA GLY A 95 8.00 18.16 -1.96
C GLY A 95 7.35 16.95 -2.64
N LYS A 96 7.87 16.47 -3.78
CA LYS A 96 7.27 15.35 -4.54
C LYS A 96 7.10 14.06 -3.72
N PHE A 97 8.14 13.67 -2.96
CA PHE A 97 8.10 12.48 -2.10
C PHE A 97 7.13 12.64 -0.93
N HIS A 98 7.07 13.83 -0.32
CA HIS A 98 6.05 14.17 0.68
C HIS A 98 4.64 14.07 0.07
N THR A 99 4.44 14.55 -1.16
CA THR A 99 3.16 14.45 -1.87
C THR A 99 2.75 13.00 -2.13
N ALA A 100 3.71 12.13 -2.43
CA ALA A 100 3.48 10.68 -2.57
C ALA A 100 3.12 10.01 -1.24
N LEU A 101 3.80 10.34 -0.13
CA LEU A 101 3.45 9.86 1.22
C LEU A 101 2.07 10.37 1.69
N TRP A 102 1.76 11.65 1.44
CA TRP A 102 0.45 12.22 1.72
C TRP A 102 -0.65 11.53 0.92
N TRP A 103 -0.43 11.24 -0.38
CA TRP A 103 -1.40 10.53 -1.19
C TRP A 103 -1.56 9.06 -0.75
N ALA A 104 -0.47 8.38 -0.37
CA ALA A 104 -0.54 7.06 0.25
C ALA A 104 -1.38 7.08 1.53
N ALA A 105 -1.16 8.09 2.39
CA ALA A 105 -1.97 8.29 3.59
C ALA A 105 -3.44 8.60 3.25
N ARG A 106 -3.71 9.40 2.20
CA ARG A 106 -5.05 9.73 1.71
C ARG A 106 -5.83 8.50 1.24
N LEU A 107 -5.13 7.50 0.70
CA LEU A 107 -5.69 6.21 0.24
C LEU A 107 -5.92 5.19 1.37
N LYS A 108 -5.22 5.30 2.50
CA LYS A 108 -5.34 4.39 3.67
C LYS A 108 -6.05 5.02 4.87
N CYS A 109 -6.29 6.33 4.85
CA CYS A 109 -6.97 7.06 5.91
C CYS A 109 -8.47 6.72 5.93
N GLU A 110 -8.93 6.19 7.06
CA GLU A 110 -10.35 5.91 7.33
C GLU A 110 -11.27 7.12 7.11
N ALA A 111 -10.85 8.32 7.55
CA ALA A 111 -11.57 9.58 7.31
C ALA A 111 -11.42 10.14 5.88
N ALA A 112 -10.77 9.41 4.96
CA ALA A 112 -10.55 9.81 3.57
C ALA A 112 -9.98 11.24 3.38
N ALA A 113 -9.11 11.69 4.28
CA ALA A 113 -8.60 13.07 4.32
C ALA A 113 -7.09 13.18 4.66
N ALA A 114 -6.36 12.06 4.71
CA ALA A 114 -4.96 12.00 5.17
C ALA A 114 -4.74 12.71 6.53
N CYS A 115 -5.61 12.47 7.51
CA CYS A 115 -5.79 13.29 8.71
C CYS A 115 -4.57 13.40 9.67
N GLY A 116 -3.44 12.76 9.37
CA GLY A 116 -2.22 12.75 10.20
C GLY A 116 -2.32 11.99 11.53
N GLN A 117 -3.53 11.80 12.07
CA GLN A 117 -3.77 11.33 13.44
C GLN A 117 -4.15 9.84 13.54
N CYS A 118 -4.82 9.27 12.53
CA CYS A 118 -5.22 7.86 12.57
C CYS A 118 -4.00 6.91 12.55
N ARG A 119 -4.21 5.63 12.91
CA ARG A 119 -3.13 4.62 12.94
C ARG A 119 -2.37 4.58 11.61
N ASP A 120 -3.11 4.53 10.51
CA ASP A 120 -2.54 4.36 9.18
C ASP A 120 -1.72 5.58 8.73
N CYS A 121 -2.24 6.80 8.94
CA CYS A 121 -1.49 8.03 8.67
C CYS A 121 -0.20 8.11 9.50
N ARG A 122 -0.24 7.74 10.80
CA ARG A 122 0.95 7.75 11.67
C ARG A 122 1.97 6.68 11.30
N GLN A 123 1.54 5.52 10.81
CA GLN A 123 2.46 4.50 10.30
C GLN A 123 3.09 4.92 8.96
N ILE A 124 2.32 5.56 8.07
CA ILE A 124 2.80 6.05 6.77
C ILE A 124 3.79 7.22 6.95
N ALA A 125 3.54 8.16 7.88
CA ALA A 125 4.49 9.22 8.25
C ALA A 125 5.87 8.66 8.68
N ARG A 126 5.87 7.48 9.30
CA ARG A 126 7.07 6.80 9.79
C ARG A 126 7.65 5.77 8.81
N GLY A 127 7.05 5.58 7.64
CA GLY A 127 7.49 4.56 6.66
C GLY A 127 7.16 3.10 7.03
N VAL A 128 6.50 2.82 8.17
CA VAL A 128 6.30 1.47 8.75
C VAL A 128 4.90 0.87 8.50
N HIS A 129 4.16 1.36 7.49
CA HIS A 129 2.82 0.84 7.20
C HIS A 129 2.91 -0.47 6.39
N PRO A 130 2.20 -1.55 6.76
CA PRO A 130 2.35 -2.87 6.11
C PRO A 130 1.91 -2.92 4.64
N ASP A 131 1.12 -1.93 4.19
CA ASP A 131 0.71 -1.75 2.79
C ASP A 131 1.44 -0.58 2.10
N LEU A 132 2.48 -0.01 2.73
CA LEU A 132 3.41 0.93 2.12
C LEU A 132 4.74 0.22 1.84
N ILE A 133 5.29 0.43 0.65
CA ILE A 133 6.65 0.01 0.30
C ILE A 133 7.39 1.26 -0.17
N VAL A 134 8.55 1.56 0.41
CA VAL A 134 9.44 2.62 -0.09
C VAL A 134 10.71 1.94 -0.63
N VAL A 135 11.04 2.22 -1.88
CA VAL A 135 12.30 1.83 -2.50
C VAL A 135 13.09 3.11 -2.75
N GLU A 136 14.26 3.21 -2.15
CA GLU A 136 15.20 4.31 -2.39
C GLU A 136 16.62 3.78 -2.54
N ARG A 137 17.54 4.64 -3.00
CA ARG A 137 18.95 4.28 -3.18
C ARG A 137 19.58 3.93 -1.83
N GLU A 138 20.12 2.72 -1.72
CA GLU A 138 20.79 2.25 -0.50
C GLU A 138 22.00 3.14 -0.14
N PRO A 139 22.27 3.38 1.16
CA PRO A 139 23.50 4.02 1.62
C PRO A 139 24.75 3.41 0.96
N GLY A 140 25.68 4.26 0.51
CA GLY A 140 26.91 3.83 -0.16
C GLY A 140 26.75 3.39 -1.63
N ARG A 141 25.53 3.27 -2.18
CA ARG A 141 25.31 3.00 -3.61
C ARG A 141 25.10 4.30 -4.40
N HIS A 142 25.28 4.25 -5.72
CA HIS A 142 25.00 5.38 -6.62
C HIS A 142 23.64 5.26 -7.33
N GLU A 143 23.07 4.06 -7.39
CA GLU A 143 21.83 3.72 -8.10
C GLU A 143 20.93 2.80 -7.26
N ILE A 144 19.67 2.70 -7.66
CA ILE A 144 18.72 1.68 -7.19
C ILE A 144 18.92 0.43 -8.05
N ARG A 145 19.41 -0.64 -7.42
CA ARG A 145 19.84 -1.87 -8.10
C ARG A 145 18.66 -2.74 -8.50
N ILE A 146 18.84 -3.62 -9.49
CA ILE A 146 17.82 -4.59 -9.89
C ILE A 146 17.44 -5.56 -8.74
N ALA A 147 18.39 -5.91 -7.86
CA ALA A 147 18.12 -6.67 -6.63
C ALA A 147 17.05 -6.05 -5.72
N GLN A 148 16.90 -4.72 -5.69
CA GLN A 148 15.85 -4.03 -4.93
C GLN A 148 14.46 -4.14 -5.59
N ILE A 149 14.40 -4.44 -6.89
CA ILE A 149 13.15 -4.60 -7.64
C ILE A 149 12.71 -6.06 -7.66
N THR A 150 13.63 -7.00 -7.89
CA THR A 150 13.32 -8.43 -8.09
C THR A 150 14.43 -9.31 -7.52
N PRO A 151 14.14 -10.53 -7.01
CA PRO A 151 15.17 -11.40 -6.45
C PRO A 151 16.33 -11.67 -7.41
N ARG A 152 17.55 -11.54 -6.90
CA ARG A 152 18.81 -11.76 -7.64
C ARG A 152 19.78 -12.59 -6.81
N PRO A 153 19.69 -13.94 -6.86
CA PRO A 153 20.49 -14.82 -5.99
C PRO A 153 22.00 -14.77 -6.17
N LYS A 154 22.49 -14.10 -7.23
CA LYS A 154 23.92 -13.90 -7.53
C LYS A 154 24.45 -12.52 -7.10
N GLU A 155 23.58 -11.64 -6.62
CA GLU A 155 23.92 -10.29 -6.17
C GLU A 155 23.87 -10.20 -4.64
N GLU A 156 24.54 -9.20 -4.09
CA GLU A 156 24.42 -8.85 -2.67
C GLU A 156 22.96 -8.49 -2.34
N PRO A 157 22.36 -9.11 -1.30
CA PRO A 157 20.96 -8.92 -0.98
C PRO A 157 20.65 -7.45 -0.65
N PRO A 158 19.48 -6.94 -1.03
CA PRO A 158 19.05 -5.59 -0.66
C PRO A 158 18.72 -5.50 0.84
N GLN A 159 18.75 -4.29 1.38
CA GLN A 159 18.43 -3.98 2.79
C GLN A 159 16.96 -4.29 3.16
N HIS A 160 16.07 -4.30 2.16
CA HIS A 160 14.64 -4.57 2.29
C HIS A 160 14.17 -5.58 1.25
N PRO A 161 13.08 -6.33 1.48
CA PRO A 161 12.55 -7.30 0.52
C PRO A 161 12.34 -6.68 -0.87
N PRO A 162 12.72 -7.38 -1.97
CA PRO A 162 12.57 -6.82 -3.32
C PRO A 162 11.11 -6.47 -3.64
N LEU A 163 10.92 -5.40 -4.40
CA LEU A 163 9.61 -4.82 -4.69
C LEU A 163 8.59 -5.82 -5.26
N VAL A 164 8.97 -6.65 -6.23
CA VAL A 164 8.05 -7.56 -6.92
C VAL A 164 7.44 -8.61 -5.97
N PRO A 165 8.22 -9.38 -5.18
CA PRO A 165 7.69 -10.22 -4.11
C PRO A 165 6.78 -9.47 -3.12
N ALA A 166 7.16 -8.26 -2.71
CA ALA A 166 6.37 -7.47 -1.75
C ALA A 166 5.03 -6.97 -2.35
N LEU A 167 4.99 -6.67 -3.65
CA LEU A 167 3.77 -6.32 -4.39
C LEU A 167 2.81 -7.50 -4.59
N ALA A 168 3.34 -8.72 -4.71
CA ALA A 168 2.54 -9.94 -4.84
C ALA A 168 1.72 -10.26 -3.57
N LEU A 169 2.05 -9.67 -2.42
CA LEU A 169 1.28 -9.80 -1.19
C LEU A 169 0.03 -8.91 -1.23
N LYS A 170 -1.12 -9.51 -0.90
CA LYS A 170 -2.38 -8.79 -0.72
C LYS A 170 -2.28 -7.70 0.35
N THR A 171 -3.24 -6.78 0.32
CA THR A 171 -3.36 -5.68 1.29
C THR A 171 -3.86 -6.20 2.65
N VAL A 172 -3.20 -5.81 3.73
CA VAL A 172 -3.56 -6.18 5.11
C VAL A 172 -4.70 -5.29 5.65
N ARG A 173 -4.84 -4.07 5.12
CA ARG A 173 -5.88 -3.09 5.49
C ARG A 173 -6.63 -2.61 4.23
N PRO A 174 -7.86 -2.07 4.35
CA PRO A 174 -8.61 -1.53 3.22
C PRO A 174 -7.83 -0.52 2.37
N GLY A 175 -8.18 -0.40 1.08
CA GLY A 175 -7.45 0.41 0.10
C GLY A 175 -6.18 -0.27 -0.43
N PRO A 176 -5.49 0.33 -1.43
CA PRO A 176 -4.34 -0.25 -2.13
C PRO A 176 -3.14 -0.57 -1.26
N ARG A 177 -2.23 -1.39 -1.80
CA ARG A 177 -0.80 -1.40 -1.47
C ARG A 177 -0.13 -0.31 -2.29
N VAL A 178 0.58 0.61 -1.64
CA VAL A 178 1.24 1.74 -2.32
C VAL A 178 2.73 1.50 -2.30
N ALA A 179 3.35 1.36 -3.47
CA ALA A 179 4.79 1.34 -3.62
C ALA A 179 5.28 2.70 -4.12
N ILE A 180 6.28 3.28 -3.45
CA ILE A 180 6.90 4.55 -3.83
C ILE A 180 8.38 4.28 -4.14
N ILE A 181 8.79 4.51 -5.37
CA ILE A 181 10.21 4.53 -5.75
C ILE A 181 10.67 5.98 -5.71
N ARG A 182 11.52 6.30 -4.73
CA ARG A 182 12.09 7.63 -4.53
C ARG A 182 13.29 7.83 -5.46
N ASP A 183 13.39 9.01 -6.06
CA ASP A 183 14.47 9.41 -6.97
C ASP A 183 14.67 8.37 -8.11
N ALA A 184 13.56 8.02 -8.79
CA ALA A 184 13.48 6.95 -9.77
C ALA A 184 14.41 7.12 -11.00
N GLU A 185 14.95 8.32 -11.24
CA GLU A 185 16.04 8.56 -12.19
C GLU A 185 17.38 7.90 -11.79
N LEU A 186 17.46 7.36 -10.58
CA LEU A 186 18.57 6.57 -10.07
C LEU A 186 18.33 5.06 -10.26
N LEU A 187 17.20 4.62 -10.81
CA LEU A 187 17.01 3.21 -11.20
C LEU A 187 18.02 2.81 -12.28
N SER A 188 18.78 1.74 -12.01
CA SER A 188 19.66 1.15 -13.02
C SER A 188 18.86 0.72 -14.26
N PHE A 189 19.51 0.63 -15.42
CA PHE A 189 18.83 0.22 -16.67
C PHE A 189 18.14 -1.14 -16.53
N GLU A 190 18.76 -2.07 -15.81
CA GLU A 190 18.20 -3.39 -15.52
C GLU A 190 17.01 -3.31 -14.56
N ALA A 191 17.09 -2.47 -13.51
CA ALA A 191 15.99 -2.22 -12.59
C ALA A 191 14.77 -1.63 -13.32
N GLN A 192 14.99 -0.66 -14.21
CA GLN A 192 13.94 -0.09 -15.08
C GLN A 192 13.33 -1.16 -16.01
N SER A 193 14.15 -2.01 -16.59
CA SER A 193 13.69 -3.13 -17.44
C SER A 193 12.91 -4.19 -16.66
N ALA A 194 13.26 -4.44 -15.40
CA ALA A 194 12.51 -5.32 -14.50
C ALA A 194 11.13 -4.74 -14.16
N MET A 195 11.04 -3.41 -13.97
CA MET A 195 9.75 -2.72 -13.74
C MET A 195 8.76 -2.87 -14.90
N LEU A 196 9.22 -2.99 -16.15
CA LEU A 196 8.33 -3.17 -17.31
C LEU A 196 7.41 -4.39 -17.17
N LYS A 197 7.92 -5.49 -16.61
CA LYS A 197 7.14 -6.72 -16.36
C LYS A 197 6.00 -6.50 -15.36
N VAL A 198 6.25 -5.68 -14.34
CA VAL A 198 5.25 -5.30 -13.31
C VAL A 198 4.15 -4.41 -13.89
N LEU A 199 4.42 -3.72 -14.99
CA LEU A 199 3.49 -2.81 -15.67
C LEU A 199 2.69 -3.48 -16.77
N GLU A 200 3.11 -4.68 -17.19
CA GLU A 200 2.36 -5.54 -18.09
C GLU A 200 1.30 -6.33 -17.34
N GLU A 201 1.64 -6.83 -16.14
CA GLU A 201 0.72 -7.55 -15.25
C GLU A 201 0.70 -6.94 -13.84
N PRO A 202 0.15 -5.72 -13.67
CA PRO A 202 0.10 -5.06 -12.38
C PRO A 202 -0.84 -5.79 -11.40
N PRO A 203 -0.46 -5.98 -10.12
CA PRO A 203 -1.36 -6.53 -9.12
C PRO A 203 -2.58 -5.60 -8.94
N GLY A 204 -3.78 -6.13 -9.15
CA GLY A 204 -5.04 -5.36 -9.03
C GLY A 204 -5.36 -4.82 -7.63
N TRP A 205 -4.48 -5.06 -6.65
CA TRP A 205 -4.53 -4.50 -5.30
C TRP A 205 -3.41 -3.49 -4.99
N ALA A 206 -2.63 -3.06 -5.99
CA ALA A 206 -1.49 -2.17 -5.80
C ALA A 206 -1.44 -1.00 -6.79
N THR A 207 -0.79 0.08 -6.35
CA THR A 207 -0.42 1.24 -7.18
C THR A 207 1.04 1.61 -6.92
N ILE A 208 1.75 1.96 -7.98
CA ILE A 208 3.20 2.25 -7.98
C ILE A 208 3.38 3.74 -8.33
N VAL A 209 4.14 4.46 -7.50
CA VAL A 209 4.47 5.88 -7.67
C VAL A 209 5.98 6.01 -7.89
N LEU A 210 6.39 6.41 -9.09
CA LEU A 210 7.77 6.83 -9.36
C LEU A 210 7.91 8.32 -9.04
N VAL A 211 8.77 8.69 -8.09
CA VAL A 211 9.10 10.10 -7.80
C VAL A 211 10.39 10.45 -8.52
N THR A 212 10.40 11.47 -9.39
CA THR A 212 11.60 11.80 -10.17
C THR A 212 11.84 13.29 -10.39
N ALA A 213 13.10 13.74 -10.31
CA ALA A 213 13.51 15.06 -10.76
C ALA A 213 13.86 15.14 -12.25
N ASN A 214 14.19 14.01 -12.88
CA ASN A 214 14.51 13.93 -14.30
C ASN A 214 13.75 12.79 -14.99
N PRO A 215 12.50 13.01 -15.43
CA PRO A 215 11.73 11.99 -16.14
C PRO A 215 12.37 11.60 -17.50
N GLY A 216 13.35 12.36 -18.02
CA GLY A 216 14.11 11.99 -19.21
C GLY A 216 15.07 10.81 -19.00
N LYS A 217 15.46 10.51 -17.75
CA LYS A 217 16.26 9.33 -17.39
C LYS A 217 15.44 8.03 -17.26
N LEU A 218 14.12 8.13 -17.32
CA LEU A 218 13.24 6.96 -17.34
C LEU A 218 13.07 6.43 -18.78
N LEU A 219 13.11 5.11 -18.96
CA LEU A 219 12.91 4.47 -20.26
C LEU A 219 11.63 4.99 -20.96
N PRO A 220 11.63 5.24 -22.29
CA PRO A 220 10.42 5.65 -23.00
C PRO A 220 9.23 4.69 -22.83
N THR A 221 9.51 3.39 -22.71
CA THR A 221 8.53 2.31 -22.47
C THR A 221 7.95 2.30 -21.06
N ILE A 222 8.67 2.86 -20.07
CA ILE A 222 8.10 3.23 -18.77
C ILE A 222 7.18 4.43 -18.99
N ARG A 223 7.71 5.52 -19.53
CA ARG A 223 7.00 6.80 -19.64
C ARG A 223 5.66 6.75 -20.40
N SER A 224 5.49 5.83 -21.33
CA SER A 224 4.21 5.63 -22.05
C SER A 224 3.12 4.90 -21.25
N ARG A 225 3.50 4.17 -20.18
CA ARG A 225 2.58 3.34 -19.36
C ARG A 225 2.17 3.97 -18.02
N TYR A 226 2.86 5.02 -17.58
CA TYR A 226 2.52 5.73 -16.34
C TYR A 226 1.77 7.03 -16.64
N GLN A 227 0.72 7.32 -15.85
CA GLN A 227 0.13 8.65 -15.86
C GLN A 227 1.06 9.62 -15.11
N THR A 228 1.47 10.70 -15.78
CA THR A 228 2.35 11.72 -15.17
C THR A 228 1.56 12.73 -14.38
N VAL A 229 1.95 12.93 -13.12
CA VAL A 229 1.51 14.01 -12.23
C VAL A 229 2.66 15.01 -12.12
N ARG A 230 2.44 16.25 -12.59
CA ARG A 230 3.45 17.31 -12.53
C ARG A 230 3.37 18.03 -11.19
N VAL A 231 4.47 18.03 -10.44
CA VAL A 231 4.63 18.75 -9.17
C VAL A 231 5.68 19.84 -9.43
N GLY A 232 5.23 21.04 -9.78
CA GLY A 232 6.09 22.12 -10.25
C GLY A 232 6.95 22.77 -9.15
N PRO A 233 7.69 23.85 -9.44
CA PRO A 233 8.07 24.80 -8.41
C PRO A 233 6.84 25.47 -7.81
N LEU A 234 6.94 25.96 -6.57
CA LEU A 234 5.94 26.81 -5.95
C LEU A 234 6.07 28.24 -6.49
N GLY A 235 4.95 28.96 -6.59
CA GLY A 235 4.97 30.40 -6.89
C GLY A 235 5.60 31.18 -5.73
N GLU A 236 6.24 32.31 -6.02
CA GLU A 236 6.99 33.10 -5.04
C GLU A 236 6.12 33.51 -3.84
N GLU A 237 4.87 33.89 -4.07
CA GLU A 237 3.87 34.19 -3.02
C GLU A 237 3.64 33.01 -2.06
N THR A 238 3.59 31.78 -2.58
CA THR A 238 3.42 30.57 -1.76
C THR A 238 4.69 30.27 -0.96
N VAL A 239 5.87 30.53 -1.52
CA VAL A 239 7.15 30.35 -0.81
C VAL A 239 7.27 31.40 0.31
N ALA A 240 6.96 32.67 0.02
CA ALA A 240 7.00 33.77 0.97
C ALA A 240 5.98 33.64 2.13
N ALA A 241 4.92 32.85 1.95
CA ALA A 241 3.95 32.54 3.01
C ALA A 241 4.37 31.37 3.94
N ILE A 242 5.50 30.71 3.66
CA ILE A 242 5.98 29.50 4.38
C ILE A 242 7.35 29.72 5.05
N LEU A 243 8.11 30.74 4.61
CA LEU A 243 9.40 31.16 5.17
C LEU A 243 9.23 32.19 6.29
#